data_AF-X1CGR9-F1
#
_entry.id   AF-X1CGR9-F1
#
_cell.length_a   1.000
_cell.length_b   1.000
_cell.length_c   1.000
_cell.angle_alpha   90.00
_cell.angle_beta   90.00
_cell.angle_gamma   90.00
#
_symmetry.space_group_name_H-M   'P 1'
#
loop_
_entity.id
_entity.type
_entity.pdbx_description
1 polymer ?
#
loop_
_entity_poly.entity_id
_entity_poly.type
_entity_poly.pdbx_seq_one_letter_code
_entity_poly.pdbx_strand_id
1 'polypeptide(L)'
;MGLKISTDLVERFPGLRVLVVVRRVTLGCVEFAVPGDTLEDKLRILESHKMWLELVNDGLDEKRLNNILEILPNFNTPIRSVQAFLLHDLRMLSAKDKDQKIAVRHVEETIKIASKV
;
A
#
# COMPACT_ATOMS: atom_id res chain seq x y z
N MET A 1 14.77 15.72 -8.65
CA MET A 1 15.56 15.09 -7.56
C MET A 1 16.40 16.18 -6.94
N GLY A 2 16.24 16.50 -5.65
CA GLY A 2 16.98 17.60 -5.02
C GLY A 2 17.52 17.17 -3.67
N LEU A 3 18.85 17.15 -3.54
CA LEU A 3 19.54 17.01 -2.26
C LEU A 3 19.41 18.34 -1.50
N LYS A 4 18.88 18.31 -0.28
CA LYS A 4 19.03 19.40 0.68
C LYS A 4 19.99 18.95 1.78
N ILE A 5 21.10 19.67 1.91
CA ILE A 5 22.08 19.47 2.98
C ILE A 5 21.59 20.28 4.19
N SER A 6 21.46 19.63 5.34
CA SER A 6 21.23 20.32 6.62
C SER A 6 22.54 21.02 7.02
N THR A 7 22.49 22.34 7.15
CA THR A 7 23.64 23.21 7.44
C THR A 7 24.23 22.98 8.82
N ASP A 8 23.41 22.53 9.78
CA ASP A 8 23.78 22.44 11.20
C ASP A 8 24.84 21.36 11.50
N LEU A 9 24.98 20.35 10.63
CA LEU A 9 25.98 19.28 10.78
C LEU A 9 27.32 19.61 10.13
N VAL A 10 27.35 20.56 9.19
CA VAL A 10 28.55 20.96 8.46
C VAL A 10 29.47 21.82 9.32
N GLU A 11 28.89 22.70 10.15
CA GLU A 11 29.65 23.58 11.04
C GLU A 11 30.38 22.83 12.17
N ARG A 12 29.85 21.66 12.56
CA ARG A 12 30.34 20.90 13.72
C ARG A 12 31.55 20.00 13.42
N PHE A 13 31.82 19.70 12.14
CA PHE A 13 32.90 18.80 11.72
C PHE A 13 33.55 19.27 10.40
N PRO A 14 34.38 20.32 10.40
CA PRO A 14 35.04 20.82 9.21
C PRO A 14 36.03 19.79 8.67
N GLY A 15 35.66 19.11 7.57
CA GLY A 15 36.47 18.07 6.91
C GLY A 15 35.76 16.73 6.74
N LEU A 16 34.65 16.50 7.44
CA LEU A 16 33.84 15.30 7.27
C LEU A 16 32.77 15.56 6.19
N ARG A 17 32.82 14.82 5.07
CA ARG A 17 31.72 14.82 4.10
C ARG A 17 30.54 14.03 4.70
N VAL A 18 29.73 14.69 5.51
CA VAL A 18 28.51 14.10 6.07
C VAL A 18 27.43 14.10 4.99
N LEU A 19 27.11 12.92 4.46
CA LEU A 19 25.93 12.74 3.60
C LEU A 19 24.69 12.63 4.49
N VAL A 20 23.95 13.73 4.64
CA VAL A 20 22.64 13.71 5.30
C VAL A 20 21.60 13.22 4.29
N VAL A 21 21.20 11.96 4.41
CA VAL A 21 20.10 11.39 3.61
C VAL A 21 18.78 11.70 4.30
N VAL A 22 18.10 12.76 3.87
CA VAL A 22 16.72 13.03 4.31
C VAL A 22 15.77 12.14 3.51
N ARG A 23 15.28 11.04 4.12
CA ARG A 23 14.22 10.23 3.51
C ARG A 23 12.88 10.94 3.66
N ARG A 24 12.20 11.23 2.55
CA ARG A 24 10.80 11.68 2.58
C ARG A 24 9.94 10.51 3.06
N VAL A 25 9.22 10.71 4.16
CA VAL A 25 8.16 9.80 4.61
C VAL A 25 6.93 10.07 3.73
N THR A 26 6.44 9.05 3.04
CA THR A 26 5.18 9.11 2.28
C THR A 26 4.10 8.41 3.08
N LEU A 27 3.03 9.12 3.41
CA LEU A 27 1.89 8.59 4.16
C LEU A 27 0.96 7.78 3.26
N GLY A 28 0.33 6.76 3.83
CA GLY A 28 -0.67 5.95 3.16
C GLY A 28 -1.94 5.80 3.98
N CYS A 29 -2.99 5.31 3.35
CA CYS A 29 -4.27 5.03 3.98
C CYS A 29 -4.84 3.71 3.47
N VAL A 30 -5.50 2.97 4.35
CA VAL A 30 -6.21 1.74 4.00
C VAL A 30 -7.55 2.05 3.33
N GLU A 31 -7.91 1.28 2.30
CA GLU A 31 -9.05 1.54 1.40
C GLU A 31 -10.38 1.82 2.12
N PHE A 32 -10.69 1.12 3.21
CA PHE A 32 -11.94 1.33 3.95
C PHE A 32 -11.95 2.59 4.83
N ALA A 33 -10.78 3.19 5.09
CA ALA A 33 -10.65 4.43 5.87
C ALA A 33 -10.64 5.68 4.97
N VAL A 34 -10.53 5.51 3.64
CA VAL A 34 -10.63 6.62 2.69
C VAL A 34 -12.09 6.94 2.42
N PRO A 35 -12.53 8.20 2.60
CA PRO A 35 -13.89 8.61 2.24
C PRO A 35 -14.19 8.38 0.74
N GLY A 36 -15.44 8.12 0.39
CA GLY A 36 -15.90 7.92 -0.99
C GLY A 36 -16.53 6.55 -1.22
N ASP A 37 -17.46 6.49 -2.17
CA ASP A 37 -18.24 5.28 -2.47
C ASP A 37 -17.55 4.41 -3.52
N THR A 38 -16.79 5.03 -4.43
CA THR A 38 -16.05 4.34 -5.49
C THR A 38 -14.54 4.36 -5.25
N LEU A 39 -13.82 3.48 -5.94
CA LEU A 39 -12.35 3.49 -5.89
C LEU A 39 -11.79 4.79 -6.46
N GLU A 40 -12.40 5.32 -7.51
CA GLU A 40 -12.03 6.57 -8.16
C GLU A 40 -12.16 7.77 -7.23
N ASP A 41 -13.20 7.81 -6.39
CA ASP A 41 -13.36 8.87 -5.39
C ASP A 41 -12.23 8.81 -4.36
N LYS A 42 -11.92 7.61 -3.89
CA LYS A 42 -10.85 7.36 -2.92
C LYS A 42 -9.48 7.72 -3.49
N LEU A 43 -9.19 7.31 -4.74
CA LEU A 43 -7.93 7.61 -5.42
C LEU A 43 -7.76 9.13 -5.64
N ARG A 44 -8.81 9.86 -6.01
CA ARG A 44 -8.80 11.33 -6.12
C ARG A 44 -8.45 12.01 -4.80
N ILE A 45 -9.06 11.56 -3.70
CA ILE A 45 -8.80 12.11 -2.38
C ILE A 45 -7.34 11.88 -2.00
N LEU A 46 -6.82 10.66 -2.15
CA LEU A 46 -5.43 10.36 -1.82
C LEU A 46 -4.43 11.13 -2.70
N GLU A 47 -4.73 11.29 -3.99
CA GLU A 47 -3.87 12.01 -4.93
C GLU A 47 -3.70 13.48 -4.52
N SER A 48 -4.80 14.13 -4.15
CA SER A 48 -4.78 15.52 -3.67
C SER A 48 -3.92 15.72 -2.41
N HIS A 49 -3.78 14.67 -1.59
CA HIS A 49 -2.95 14.65 -0.38
C HIS A 49 -1.55 14.04 -0.60
N LYS A 50 -1.23 13.61 -1.83
CA LYS A 50 0.03 12.92 -2.19
C LYS A 50 0.29 11.68 -1.33
N MET A 51 -0.79 10.95 -1.02
CA MET A 51 -0.76 9.72 -0.24
C MET A 51 -0.77 8.49 -1.14
N TRP A 52 -0.44 7.33 -0.55
CA TRP A 52 -0.55 6.03 -1.22
C TRP A 52 -1.70 5.20 -0.64
N LEU A 53 -2.20 4.24 -1.40
CA LEU A 53 -3.30 3.37 -1.00
C LEU A 53 -2.80 1.99 -0.54
N GLU A 54 -3.29 1.53 0.61
CA GLU A 54 -3.29 0.11 0.97
C GLU A 54 -4.63 -0.49 0.50
N LEU A 55 -4.57 -1.32 -0.54
CA LEU A 55 -5.75 -1.96 -1.13
C LEU A 55 -6.23 -3.10 -0.23
N VAL A 56 -7.54 -3.30 -0.10
CA VAL A 56 -8.11 -4.30 0.79
C VAL A 56 -8.59 -5.51 0.00
N ASN A 57 -8.04 -6.69 0.29
CA ASN A 57 -8.58 -7.97 -0.17
C ASN A 57 -9.54 -8.54 0.88
N ASP A 58 -10.82 -8.25 0.71
CA ASP A 58 -11.96 -8.71 1.52
C ASP A 58 -12.73 -9.86 0.84
N GLY A 59 -12.08 -10.61 -0.05
CA GLY A 59 -12.74 -11.58 -0.94
C GLY A 59 -12.87 -11.07 -2.37
N LEU A 60 -11.86 -10.30 -2.80
CA LEU A 60 -11.80 -9.63 -4.09
C LEU A 60 -11.83 -10.66 -5.23
N ASP A 61 -12.80 -10.53 -6.14
CA ASP A 61 -12.95 -11.42 -7.29
C ASP A 61 -12.20 -10.90 -8.52
N GLU A 62 -12.05 -11.73 -9.55
CA GLU A 62 -11.35 -11.35 -10.79
C GLU A 62 -11.98 -10.12 -11.45
N LYS A 63 -13.30 -9.96 -11.31
CA LYS A 63 -14.02 -8.80 -11.86
C LYS A 63 -13.58 -7.50 -11.20
N ARG A 64 -13.56 -7.44 -9.86
CA ARG A 64 -13.10 -6.25 -9.13
C ARG A 64 -11.62 -5.99 -9.40
N LEU A 65 -10.79 -7.02 -9.53
CA LEU A 65 -9.39 -6.85 -9.90
C LEU A 65 -9.23 -6.19 -11.27
N ASN A 66 -9.96 -6.67 -12.28
CA ASN A 66 -9.91 -6.09 -13.62
C ASN A 66 -10.38 -4.63 -13.60
N ASN A 67 -11.46 -4.33 -12.89
CA ASN A 67 -11.93 -2.95 -12.72
C ASN A 67 -10.84 -2.06 -12.08
N ILE A 68 -10.16 -2.54 -11.03
CA ILE A 68 -9.04 -1.80 -10.42
C ILE A 68 -7.96 -1.52 -11.48
N LEU A 69 -7.53 -2.54 -12.23
CA LEU A 69 -6.48 -2.40 -13.24
C LEU A 69 -6.88 -1.45 -14.39
N GLU A 70 -8.16 -1.34 -14.72
CA GLU A 70 -8.67 -0.38 -15.70
C GLU A 70 -8.68 1.06 -15.15
N ILE A 71 -8.93 1.22 -13.85
CA ILE A 71 -9.03 2.53 -13.21
C ILE A 71 -7.64 3.13 -12.94
N LEU A 72 -6.69 2.32 -12.45
CA LEU A 72 -5.38 2.78 -11.96
C LEU A 72 -4.60 3.70 -12.92
N PRO A 73 -4.55 3.45 -14.25
CA PRO A 73 -3.82 4.32 -15.17
C PRO A 73 -4.29 5.78 -15.21
N ASN A 74 -5.49 6.07 -14.70
CA ASN A 74 -6.07 7.41 -14.67
C ASN A 74 -5.63 8.22 -13.43
N PHE A 75 -4.86 7.64 -12.51
CA PHE A 75 -4.46 8.25 -11.24
C PHE A 75 -2.97 8.09 -10.96
N ASN A 76 -2.34 9.08 -10.33
CA ASN A 76 -0.94 8.98 -9.88
C ASN A 76 -0.81 8.46 -8.45
N THR A 77 -1.92 8.13 -7.78
CA THR A 77 -1.93 7.55 -6.43
C THR A 77 -1.33 6.14 -6.50
N PRO A 78 -0.17 5.88 -5.87
CA PRO A 78 0.43 4.57 -5.92
C PRO A 78 -0.28 3.63 -4.94
N ILE A 79 -0.48 2.38 -5.34
CA ILE A 79 -0.75 1.28 -4.41
C ILE A 79 0.60 0.74 -3.95
N ARG A 80 0.78 0.56 -2.63
CA ARG A 80 2.05 0.05 -2.08
C ARG A 80 1.92 -1.20 -1.22
N SER A 81 0.70 -1.55 -0.84
CA SER A 81 0.41 -2.78 -0.15
C SER A 81 -0.99 -3.27 -0.49
N VAL A 82 -1.18 -4.58 -0.33
CA VAL A 82 -2.49 -5.23 -0.37
C VAL A 82 -2.67 -5.94 0.96
N GLN A 83 -3.73 -5.59 1.67
CA GLN A 83 -4.06 -6.18 2.95
C GLN A 83 -4.86 -7.47 2.73
N ALA A 84 -4.36 -8.58 3.25
CA ALA A 84 -5.08 -9.86 3.32
C ALA A 84 -6.15 -9.78 4.42
N PHE A 85 -7.18 -8.96 4.19
CA PHE A 85 -8.10 -8.52 5.23
C PHE A 85 -8.79 -9.70 5.90
N LEU A 86 -9.23 -10.71 5.16
CA LEU A 86 -9.97 -11.84 5.74
C LEU A 86 -9.15 -12.72 6.70
N LEU A 87 -7.82 -12.54 6.82
CA LEU A 87 -7.01 -13.32 7.77
C LEU A 87 -7.39 -13.12 9.24
N HIS A 88 -8.08 -12.05 9.62
CA HIS A 88 -8.58 -11.91 10.99
C HIS A 88 -9.67 -12.94 11.32
N ASP A 89 -10.43 -13.39 10.31
CA ASP A 89 -11.44 -14.44 10.44
C ASP A 89 -10.88 -15.82 10.04
N LEU A 90 -10.00 -15.85 9.04
CA LEU A 90 -9.38 -17.06 8.50
C LEU A 90 -8.20 -17.49 9.36
N ARG A 91 -8.42 -18.52 10.18
CA ARG A 91 -7.43 -19.03 11.15
C ARG A 91 -6.32 -19.83 10.45
N MET A 92 -5.25 -19.15 10.04
CA MET A 92 -4.08 -19.76 9.39
C MET A 92 -3.44 -20.91 10.18
N LEU A 93 -3.48 -20.82 11.51
CA LEU A 93 -2.93 -21.83 12.42
C LEU A 93 -4.01 -22.78 12.98
N SER A 94 -5.16 -22.89 12.31
CA SER A 94 -6.22 -23.83 12.71
C SER A 94 -5.74 -25.28 12.58
N ALA A 95 -6.10 -26.13 13.54
CA ALA A 95 -5.90 -27.58 13.44
C ALA A 95 -6.82 -28.24 12.40
N LYS A 96 -7.84 -27.52 11.92
CA LYS A 96 -8.73 -27.98 10.85
C LYS A 96 -8.08 -27.66 9.50
N ASP A 97 -7.67 -28.69 8.80
CA ASP A 97 -7.06 -28.62 7.46
C ASP A 97 -7.87 -27.73 6.48
N LYS A 98 -9.20 -27.80 6.52
CA LYS A 98 -10.07 -26.97 5.69
C LYS A 98 -9.91 -25.47 5.96
N ASP A 99 -9.85 -25.06 7.22
CA ASP A 99 -9.73 -23.64 7.58
C ASP A 99 -8.35 -23.10 7.19
N GLN A 100 -7.31 -23.90 7.43
CA GLN A 100 -5.94 -23.56 7.03
C GLN A 100 -5.84 -23.41 5.51
N LYS A 101 -6.40 -24.33 4.71
CA LYS A 101 -6.38 -24.26 3.25
C LYS A 101 -7.06 -23.00 2.71
N ILE A 102 -8.17 -22.58 3.33
CA ILE A 102 -8.87 -21.35 2.94
C ILE A 102 -7.99 -20.12 3.25
N ALA A 103 -7.37 -20.08 4.43
CA ALA A 103 -6.47 -18.99 4.81
C ALA A 103 -5.24 -18.87 3.88
N VAL A 104 -4.59 -20.00 3.57
CA VAL A 104 -3.44 -20.04 2.65
C VAL A 104 -3.85 -19.57 1.26
N ARG A 105 -4.97 -20.05 0.73
CA ARG A 105 -5.49 -19.61 -0.56
C ARG A 105 -5.74 -18.10 -0.59
N HIS A 106 -6.30 -17.53 0.48
CA HIS A 106 -6.52 -16.10 0.57
C HIS A 106 -5.20 -15.29 0.54
N VAL A 107 -4.14 -15.79 1.16
CA VAL A 107 -2.79 -15.20 1.07
C VAL A 107 -2.25 -15.28 -0.35
N GLU A 108 -2.36 -16.44 -1.02
CA GLU A 108 -1.93 -16.61 -2.40
C GLU A 108 -2.67 -15.65 -3.36
N GLU A 109 -3.98 -15.49 -3.18
CA GLU A 109 -4.79 -14.53 -3.93
C GLU A 109 -4.34 -13.09 -3.66
N THR A 110 -4.06 -12.75 -2.41
CA THR A 110 -3.53 -11.42 -2.03
C THR A 110 -2.18 -11.14 -2.68
N ILE A 111 -1.26 -12.12 -2.70
CA ILE A 111 0.04 -12.00 -3.39
C ILE A 111 -0.16 -11.79 -4.90
N LYS A 112 -1.08 -12.54 -5.51
CA LYS A 112 -1.40 -12.37 -6.94
C LYS A 112 -1.90 -10.97 -7.25
N ILE A 113 -2.79 -10.42 -6.41
CA ILE A 113 -3.27 -9.04 -6.55
C ILE A 113 -2.09 -8.07 -6.42
N ALA A 114 -1.27 -8.20 -5.37
CA ALA A 114 -0.11 -7.35 -5.13
C ALA A 114 0.90 -7.36 -6.29
N SER A 115 1.01 -8.48 -7.03
CA SER A 115 1.91 -8.59 -8.19
C SER A 115 1.42 -7.86 -9.45
N LYS A 116 0.16 -7.42 -9.48
CA LYS A 116 -0.48 -6.79 -10.64
C LYS A 116 -0.72 -5.29 -10.49
N VAL A 117 -0.68 -4.79 -9.26
CA VAL A 117 -0.97 -3.38 -8.90
C VAL A 117 0.30 -2.58 -8.66
#